data_AF-A0A9W6QAD6-F1
#
_entry.id   AF-A0A9W6QAD6-F1
#
_cell.length_a   1.000
_cell.length_b   1.000
_cell.length_c   1.000
_cell.angle_alpha   90.00
_cell.angle_beta   90.00
_cell.angle_gamma   90.00
#
_symmetry.space_group_name_H-M   'P 1'
#
loop_
_entity.id
_entity.type
_entity.pdbx_description
1 polymer ?
#
loop_
_entity_poly.entity_id
_entity_poly.type
_entity_poly.pdbx_seq_one_letter_code
_entity_poly.pdbx_strand_id
1 'polypeptide(L)'
;MTAVGTDFPGVLRRLMTHRRVGIDELAERAGLPAAAVRALLDGAPPSARQADVLAPVLGLHSDDLRVIARVPEPEPVAASGPEPSVGPVGHVGTGRGTGRDVAWTLRVALALSAEQRAHLTRFAARQSRDRSAPRVERLRGDHEGGGAVLVELVRLNRCLPGPMQINWALVHMTEGRVGLSAPTVVGIARGTVPLTPRLVSGFAALLGIDPGVLGAIVGVAPDPEPYLDPRLSAEITLLLRACRGLTPPQAELLRREAESMLVPVPADADPAWWRRVFSVGGRWLGAPRG
;
A
#
# COMPACT_ATOMS: atom_id res chain seq x y z
N MET A 1 3.95 12.57 29.31
CA MET A 1 3.54 12.35 27.90
C MET A 1 3.04 10.92 27.78
N THR A 2 1.73 10.72 27.88
CA THR A 2 1.09 9.45 27.51
C THR A 2 1.27 9.26 26.01
N ALA A 3 1.88 8.15 25.59
CA ALA A 3 2.01 7.83 24.18
C ALA A 3 0.60 7.79 23.56
N VAL A 4 0.39 8.58 22.50
CA VAL A 4 -0.82 8.54 21.68
C VAL A 4 -0.89 7.15 21.04
N GLY A 5 -1.55 6.23 21.74
CA GLY A 5 -1.68 4.82 21.39
C GLY A 5 -2.70 4.67 20.27
N THR A 6 -2.40 3.81 19.30
CA THR A 6 -3.44 3.35 18.36
C THR A 6 -4.60 2.71 19.10
N ASP A 7 -5.82 2.83 18.56
CA ASP A 7 -6.96 1.94 18.88
C ASP A 7 -6.74 0.52 18.34
N PHE A 8 -5.53 -0.04 18.53
CA PHE A 8 -5.24 -1.41 18.13
C PHE A 8 -6.17 -2.42 18.83
N PRO A 9 -6.51 -2.27 20.12
CA PRO A 9 -7.49 -3.15 20.77
C PRO A 9 -8.87 -3.11 20.12
N GLY A 10 -9.39 -1.93 19.77
CA GLY A 10 -10.66 -1.81 19.06
C GLY A 10 -10.61 -2.41 17.66
N VAL A 11 -9.52 -2.17 16.92
CA VAL A 11 -9.28 -2.80 15.61
C VAL A 11 -9.25 -4.33 15.72
N LEU A 12 -8.52 -4.87 16.71
CA LEU A 12 -8.40 -6.31 16.92
C LEU A 12 -9.76 -6.95 17.24
N ARG A 13 -10.57 -6.33 18.10
CA ARG A 13 -11.96 -6.78 18.37
C ARG A 13 -12.80 -6.80 17.11
N ARG A 14 -12.78 -5.73 16.30
CA ARG A 14 -13.55 -5.64 15.05
C ARG A 14 -13.12 -6.72 14.04
N LEU A 15 -11.81 -6.95 13.91
CA LEU A 15 -11.28 -8.02 13.06
C LEU A 15 -11.70 -9.41 13.55
N MET A 16 -11.60 -9.69 14.85
CA MET A 16 -12.05 -10.96 15.43
C MET A 16 -13.54 -11.21 15.18
N THR A 17 -14.39 -10.20 15.41
CA THR A 17 -15.83 -10.27 15.10
C THR A 17 -16.08 -10.53 13.62
N HIS A 18 -15.39 -9.81 12.73
CA HIS A 18 -15.51 -10.01 11.29
C HIS A 18 -15.10 -11.43 10.84
N ARG A 19 -14.02 -11.96 11.41
CA ARG A 19 -13.53 -13.32 11.13
C ARG A 19 -14.31 -14.42 11.87
N ARG A 20 -15.17 -14.03 12.83
CA ARG A 20 -15.93 -14.92 13.72
C ARG A 20 -15.02 -15.84 14.55
N VAL A 21 -13.90 -15.30 15.02
CA VAL A 21 -12.88 -16.04 15.77
C VAL A 21 -12.86 -15.56 17.22
N GLY A 22 -12.94 -16.50 18.17
CA GLY A 22 -12.82 -16.22 19.60
C GLY A 22 -11.37 -16.04 20.08
N ILE A 23 -11.17 -15.68 21.35
CA ILE A 23 -9.83 -15.50 21.94
C ILE A 23 -9.02 -16.80 21.86
N ASP A 24 -9.61 -17.92 22.30
CA ASP A 24 -8.89 -19.19 22.38
C ASP A 24 -8.60 -19.77 20.98
N GLU A 25 -9.55 -19.66 20.04
CA GLU A 25 -9.32 -20.06 18.64
C GLU A 25 -8.24 -19.18 17.96
N LEU A 26 -8.25 -17.86 18.17
CA LEU A 26 -7.22 -16.98 17.62
C LEU A 26 -5.84 -17.33 18.18
N ALA A 27 -5.77 -17.59 19.50
CA ALA A 27 -4.56 -17.98 20.19
C ALA A 27 -4.00 -19.31 19.63
N GLU A 28 -4.85 -20.33 19.52
CA GLU A 28 -4.49 -21.63 18.95
C GLU A 28 -3.96 -21.50 17.52
N ARG A 29 -4.71 -20.83 16.63
CA ARG A 29 -4.36 -20.68 15.21
C ARG A 29 -3.10 -19.84 15.00
N ALA A 30 -2.82 -18.88 15.87
CA ALA A 30 -1.62 -18.05 15.84
C ALA A 30 -0.43 -18.67 16.59
N GLY A 31 -0.61 -19.80 17.29
CA GLY A 31 0.41 -20.39 18.16
C GLY A 31 0.82 -19.46 19.32
N LEU A 32 -0.12 -18.69 19.85
CA LEU A 32 0.09 -17.77 20.97
C LEU A 32 -0.64 -18.28 22.23
N PRO A 33 -0.15 -17.95 23.44
CA PRO A 33 -0.94 -18.16 24.65
C PRO A 33 -2.20 -17.30 24.65
N ALA A 34 -3.35 -17.82 25.09
CA ALA A 34 -4.59 -17.06 25.19
C ALA A 34 -4.46 -15.81 26.08
N ALA A 35 -3.62 -15.89 27.14
CA ALA A 35 -3.28 -14.73 27.97
C ALA A 35 -2.59 -13.60 27.19
N ALA A 36 -1.76 -13.93 26.19
CA ALA A 36 -1.14 -12.93 25.33
C ALA A 36 -2.18 -12.23 24.44
N VAL A 37 -3.15 -12.96 23.89
CA VAL A 37 -4.25 -12.37 23.11
C VAL A 37 -5.11 -11.46 23.98
N ARG A 38 -5.43 -11.87 25.22
CA ARG A 38 -6.14 -11.02 26.20
C ARG A 38 -5.36 -9.74 26.47
N ALA A 39 -4.06 -9.83 26.74
CA ALA A 39 -3.22 -8.66 26.97
C ALA A 39 -3.25 -7.66 25.79
N LEU A 40 -3.24 -8.15 24.54
CA LEU A 40 -3.38 -7.28 23.36
C LEU A 40 -4.74 -6.58 23.30
N LEU A 41 -5.82 -7.28 23.65
CA LEU A 41 -7.17 -6.70 23.76
C LEU A 41 -7.28 -5.70 24.92
N ASP A 42 -6.44 -5.85 25.95
CA ASP A 42 -6.36 -4.95 27.09
C ASP A 42 -5.42 -3.75 26.84
N GLY A 43 -4.81 -3.65 25.65
CA GLY A 43 -3.99 -2.50 25.25
C GLY A 43 -2.48 -2.74 25.23
N ALA A 44 -2.00 -3.95 25.52
CA ALA A 44 -0.58 -4.25 25.37
C ALA A 44 -0.17 -4.12 23.89
N PRO A 45 0.93 -3.41 23.57
CA PRO A 45 1.41 -3.32 22.19
C PRO A 45 1.94 -4.68 21.72
N PRO A 46 1.62 -5.13 20.49
CA PRO A 46 2.18 -6.37 19.98
C PRO A 46 3.66 -6.19 19.62
N SER A 47 4.45 -7.22 19.91
CA SER A 47 5.77 -7.41 19.31
C SER A 47 5.68 -7.69 17.80
N ALA A 48 6.78 -7.50 17.06
CA ALA A 48 6.85 -7.85 15.64
C ALA A 48 6.49 -9.32 15.39
N ARG A 49 6.98 -10.25 16.22
CA ARG A 49 6.65 -11.68 16.13
C ARG A 49 5.16 -11.94 16.32
N GLN A 50 4.52 -11.27 17.29
CA GLN A 50 3.07 -11.41 17.50
C GLN A 50 2.28 -10.89 16.30
N ALA A 51 2.67 -9.74 15.74
CA ALA A 51 2.06 -9.24 14.50
C ALA A 51 2.25 -10.21 13.33
N ASP A 52 3.41 -10.84 13.22
CA ASP A 52 3.69 -11.78 12.12
C ASP A 52 2.80 -13.01 12.14
N VAL A 53 2.59 -13.60 13.32
CA VAL A 53 1.76 -14.81 13.47
C VAL A 53 0.26 -14.52 13.49
N LEU A 54 -0.15 -13.34 13.97
CA LEU A 54 -1.57 -12.94 13.97
C LEU A 54 -2.08 -12.54 12.58
N ALA A 55 -1.25 -11.85 11.79
CA ALA A 55 -1.65 -11.31 10.49
C ALA A 55 -2.35 -12.32 9.56
N PRO A 56 -1.79 -13.52 9.27
CA PRO A 56 -2.43 -14.47 8.38
C PRO A 56 -3.78 -14.98 8.92
N VAL A 57 -3.92 -15.15 10.24
CA VAL A 57 -5.19 -15.59 10.87
C VAL A 57 -6.28 -14.52 10.69
N LEU A 58 -5.89 -13.25 10.77
CA LEU A 58 -6.75 -12.08 10.59
C LEU A 58 -6.98 -11.72 9.10
N GLY A 59 -6.38 -12.45 8.15
CA GLY A 59 -6.52 -12.17 6.71
C GLY A 59 -5.70 -10.98 6.23
N LEU A 60 -4.58 -10.68 6.90
CA LEU A 60 -3.70 -9.55 6.61
C LEU A 60 -2.28 -10.03 6.26
N HIS A 61 -1.54 -9.15 5.59
CA HIS A 61 -0.09 -9.29 5.50
C HIS A 61 0.58 -8.79 6.79
N SER A 62 1.66 -9.42 7.22
CA SER A 62 2.36 -9.07 8.46
C SER A 62 2.79 -7.60 8.51
N ASP A 63 3.28 -7.07 7.38
CA ASP A 63 3.62 -5.65 7.27
C ASP A 63 2.43 -4.71 7.45
N ASP A 64 1.25 -5.10 6.98
CA ASP A 64 0.04 -4.28 7.13
C ASP A 64 -0.39 -4.29 8.61
N LEU A 65 -0.35 -5.44 9.29
CA LEU A 65 -0.66 -5.51 10.72
C LEU A 65 0.35 -4.75 11.60
N ARG A 66 1.65 -4.78 11.25
CA ARG A 66 2.69 -3.98 11.94
C ARG A 66 2.45 -2.48 11.82
N VAL A 67 2.00 -2.00 10.66
CA VAL A 67 1.62 -0.60 10.47
C VAL A 67 0.41 -0.24 11.33
N ILE A 68 -0.66 -1.05 11.26
CA ILE A 68 -1.91 -0.88 12.03
C ILE A 68 -1.63 -0.84 13.54
N ALA A 69 -0.79 -1.75 14.03
CA ALA A 69 -0.46 -1.87 15.45
C ALA A 69 0.69 -0.96 15.91
N ARG A 70 1.19 -0.09 15.02
CA ARG A 70 2.36 0.78 15.27
C ARG A 70 3.57 0.05 15.86
N VAL A 71 3.82 -1.19 15.43
CA VAL A 71 5.02 -1.92 15.82
C VAL A 71 6.25 -1.13 15.33
N PRO A 72 7.21 -0.80 16.22
CA PRO A 72 8.46 -0.18 15.81
C PRO A 72 9.19 -1.09 14.83
N GLU A 73 9.64 -0.54 13.70
CA GLU A 73 10.54 -1.29 12.83
C GLU A 73 11.90 -1.44 13.54
N PRO A 74 12.56 -2.61 13.48
CA PRO A 74 13.90 -2.79 14.03
C PRO A 74 14.79 -1.66 13.49
N GLU A 75 15.51 -0.94 14.35
CA GLU A 75 16.45 0.06 13.86
C GLU A 75 17.37 -0.58 12.81
N PRO A 76 17.62 0.11 11.67
CA PRO A 76 18.57 -0.43 10.72
C PRO A 76 19.88 -0.48 11.48
N VAL A 77 20.53 -1.64 11.51
CA VAL A 77 21.93 -1.70 11.96
C VAL A 77 22.65 -0.70 11.07
N ALA A 78 23.10 0.41 11.65
CA ALA A 78 23.71 1.50 10.90
C ALA A 78 24.77 0.89 9.99
N ALA A 79 24.56 0.95 8.67
CA ALA A 79 25.61 0.61 7.74
C ALA A 79 26.76 1.53 8.10
N SER A 80 27.89 0.96 8.55
CA SER A 80 29.00 1.70 9.17
C SER A 80 29.80 2.56 8.17
N GLY A 81 29.15 3.02 7.10
CA GLY A 81 29.66 3.99 6.15
C GLY A 81 29.35 5.42 6.59
N PRO A 82 30.09 6.40 6.06
CA PRO A 82 29.84 7.82 6.34
C PRO A 82 28.39 8.15 5.97
N GLU A 83 27.60 8.60 6.94
CA GLU A 83 26.26 9.12 6.67
C GLU A 83 26.37 10.21 5.61
N PRO A 84 25.66 10.11 4.48
CA PRO A 84 25.54 11.25 3.58
C PRO A 84 24.83 12.34 4.36
N SER A 85 25.52 13.46 4.61
CA SER A 85 24.99 14.62 5.33
C SER A 85 23.61 14.98 4.81
N VAL A 86 22.57 14.56 5.53
CA VAL A 86 21.20 14.94 5.28
C VAL A 86 21.10 16.40 5.72
N GLY A 87 21.13 17.31 4.75
CA GLY A 87 20.94 18.74 5.00
C GLY A 87 19.67 19.00 5.80
N PRO A 88 19.58 20.18 6.45
CA PRO A 88 18.50 20.50 7.39
C PRO A 88 17.12 20.23 6.79
N VAL A 89 16.32 19.53 7.58
CA VAL A 89 14.92 19.15 7.37
C VAL A 89 14.09 20.40 7.10
N GLY A 90 14.08 20.85 5.84
CA GLY A 90 13.40 22.09 5.43
C GLY A 90 13.13 22.15 3.93
N HIS A 91 13.90 21.42 3.12
CA HIS A 91 13.58 21.21 1.72
C HIS A 91 13.28 19.74 1.48
N VAL A 92 11.99 19.43 1.36
CA VAL A 92 11.50 18.30 0.57
C VAL A 92 12.07 18.53 -0.83
N GLY A 93 13.29 18.03 -1.04
CA GLY A 93 13.97 18.11 -2.31
C GLY A 93 13.02 17.56 -3.36
N THR A 94 12.82 18.33 -4.42
CA THR A 94 12.11 17.97 -5.65
C THR A 94 12.78 16.81 -6.40
N GLY A 95 13.57 15.97 -5.71
CA GLY A 95 14.06 14.71 -6.19
C GLY A 95 12.86 13.98 -6.78
N ARG A 96 12.90 13.77 -8.11
CA ARG A 96 11.90 13.02 -8.86
C ARG A 96 11.65 11.72 -8.10
N GLY A 97 10.57 11.74 -7.34
CA GLY A 97 10.49 10.89 -6.15
C GLY A 97 10.12 9.47 -6.57
N THR A 98 10.71 8.49 -5.89
CA THR A 98 10.35 7.06 -5.94
C THR A 98 8.84 6.85 -6.13
N GLY A 99 8.01 7.61 -5.40
CA GLY A 99 6.55 7.52 -5.50
C GLY A 99 5.96 7.87 -6.88
N ARG A 100 6.55 8.82 -7.62
CA ARG A 100 6.13 9.17 -8.98
C ARG A 100 6.42 8.03 -9.95
N ASP A 101 7.63 7.47 -9.90
CA ASP A 101 8.01 6.36 -10.78
C ASP A 101 7.24 5.07 -10.46
N VAL A 102 6.98 4.80 -9.17
CA VAL A 102 6.09 3.70 -8.74
C VAL A 102 4.65 3.91 -9.22
N ALA A 103 4.09 5.10 -9.04
CA ALA A 103 2.74 5.40 -9.52
C ALA A 103 2.64 5.27 -11.05
N TRP A 104 3.65 5.73 -11.79
CA TRP A 104 3.71 5.55 -13.24
C TRP A 104 3.79 4.07 -13.64
N THR A 105 4.67 3.31 -12.99
CA THR A 105 4.82 1.87 -13.20
C THR A 105 3.49 1.14 -12.99
N LEU A 106 2.73 1.50 -11.94
CA LEU A 106 1.38 0.98 -11.69
C LEU A 106 0.46 1.18 -12.90
N ARG A 107 0.42 2.39 -13.47
CA ARG A 107 -0.45 2.67 -14.63
C ARG A 107 -0.06 1.87 -15.85
N VAL A 108 1.24 1.73 -16.12
CA VAL A 108 1.75 0.89 -17.21
C VAL A 108 1.38 -0.57 -16.97
N ALA A 109 1.63 -1.10 -15.76
CA ALA A 109 1.37 -2.48 -15.39
C ALA A 109 -0.11 -2.91 -15.55
N LEU A 110 -1.06 -1.99 -15.36
CA LEU A 110 -2.48 -2.23 -15.61
C LEU A 110 -2.81 -2.49 -17.10
N ALA A 111 -1.94 -2.08 -18.03
CA ALA A 111 -2.08 -2.39 -19.44
C ALA A 111 -1.43 -3.73 -19.83
N LEU A 112 -0.39 -4.16 -19.10
CA LEU A 112 0.44 -5.30 -19.47
C LEU A 112 -0.29 -6.65 -19.35
N SER A 113 0.33 -7.72 -19.85
CA SER A 113 -0.09 -9.10 -19.60
C SER A 113 0.24 -9.55 -18.17
N ALA A 114 -0.34 -10.67 -17.73
CA ALA A 114 -0.02 -11.25 -16.41
C ALA A 114 1.45 -11.66 -16.30
N GLU A 115 2.04 -12.19 -17.38
CA GLU A 115 3.45 -12.60 -17.41
C GLU A 115 4.39 -11.39 -17.25
N GLN A 116 4.11 -10.31 -18.00
CA GLN A 116 4.87 -9.06 -17.90
C GLN A 116 4.75 -8.42 -16.51
N ARG A 117 3.55 -8.41 -15.91
CA ARG A 117 3.37 -7.96 -14.52
C ARG A 117 4.18 -8.83 -13.55
N ALA A 118 4.13 -10.15 -13.69
CA ALA A 118 4.91 -11.05 -12.84
C ALA A 118 6.42 -10.83 -13.00
N HIS A 119 6.89 -10.50 -14.21
CA HIS A 119 8.28 -10.08 -14.44
C HIS A 119 8.62 -8.79 -13.70
N LEU A 120 7.80 -7.74 -13.81
CA LEU A 120 8.02 -6.48 -13.08
C LEU A 120 8.05 -6.70 -11.56
N THR A 121 7.17 -7.54 -11.02
CA THR A 121 7.16 -7.88 -9.60
C THR A 121 8.47 -8.56 -9.18
N ARG A 122 8.96 -9.55 -9.96
CA ARG A 122 10.25 -10.19 -9.71
C ARG A 122 11.42 -9.22 -9.86
N PHE A 123 11.34 -8.31 -10.84
CA PHE A 123 12.35 -7.28 -11.07
C PHE A 123 12.45 -6.34 -9.87
N ALA A 124 11.34 -5.77 -9.42
CA ALA A 124 11.26 -4.89 -8.25
C ALA A 124 11.79 -5.62 -6.99
N ALA A 125 11.35 -6.86 -6.76
CA ALA A 125 11.80 -7.64 -5.60
C ALA A 125 13.31 -7.92 -5.58
N ARG A 126 13.97 -8.04 -6.75
CA ARG A 126 15.44 -8.16 -6.82
C ARG A 126 16.13 -6.85 -6.46
N GLN A 127 15.61 -5.72 -6.91
CA GLN A 127 16.18 -4.40 -6.63
C GLN A 127 16.06 -4.05 -5.14
N SER A 128 14.92 -4.33 -4.51
CA SER A 128 14.65 -4.00 -3.10
C SER A 128 15.49 -4.79 -2.07
N ARG A 129 16.22 -5.84 -2.49
CA ARG A 129 17.12 -6.60 -1.61
C ARG A 129 18.38 -5.82 -1.24
N ASP A 130 18.72 -4.80 -2.02
CA ASP A 130 19.83 -3.90 -1.75
C ASP A 130 19.38 -2.78 -0.79
N ARG A 131 19.41 -3.08 0.52
CA ARG A 131 18.68 -2.37 1.60
C ARG A 131 19.31 -1.03 2.02
N SER A 132 19.42 -0.09 1.09
CA SER A 132 19.83 1.29 1.38
C SER A 132 18.70 2.31 1.26
N ALA A 133 17.45 1.87 1.14
CA ALA A 133 16.34 2.78 0.89
C ALA A 133 15.98 3.65 2.10
N PRO A 134 15.72 4.95 1.88
CA PRO A 134 15.29 5.85 2.94
C PRO A 134 13.98 5.37 3.58
N ARG A 135 13.90 5.49 4.91
CA ARG A 135 12.65 5.26 5.65
C ARG A 135 11.62 6.30 5.25
N VAL A 136 10.40 5.85 4.98
CA VAL A 136 9.24 6.75 4.89
C VAL A 136 8.82 7.09 6.31
N GLU A 137 8.86 8.36 6.67
CA GLU A 137 8.38 8.80 7.97
C GLU A 137 6.87 8.57 8.11
N ARG A 138 6.48 8.02 9.28
CA ARG A 138 5.09 7.96 9.73
C ARG A 138 4.48 9.36 9.74
N LEU A 139 3.16 9.45 9.62
CA LEU A 139 2.49 10.76 9.71
C LEU A 139 2.72 11.32 11.13
N ARG A 140 3.34 12.48 11.23
CA ARG A 140 3.55 13.18 12.51
C ARG A 140 2.29 13.95 12.90
N GLY A 141 1.90 13.93 14.18
CA GLY A 141 0.76 14.68 14.73
C GLY A 141 -0.41 13.81 15.20
N ASP A 142 -1.49 14.44 15.64
CA ASP A 142 -2.72 13.84 16.19
C ASP A 142 -3.59 13.17 15.10
N HIS A 143 -2.94 12.41 14.21
CA HIS A 143 -3.61 11.61 13.20
C HIS A 143 -4.18 10.35 13.86
N GLU A 144 -5.40 10.46 14.36
CA GLU A 144 -6.15 9.37 14.97
C GLU A 144 -7.25 8.84 14.03
N GLY A 145 -7.62 7.57 14.24
CA GLY A 145 -8.73 6.92 13.56
C GLY A 145 -8.39 6.18 12.25
N GLY A 146 -9.42 5.56 11.68
CA GLY A 146 -9.28 4.66 10.53
C GLY A 146 -8.69 5.32 9.28
N GLY A 147 -8.99 6.60 9.04
CA GLY A 147 -8.47 7.35 7.88
C GLY A 147 -6.95 7.52 7.91
N ALA A 148 -6.38 7.81 9.08
CA ALA A 148 -4.93 7.86 9.28
C ALA A 148 -4.28 6.50 8.96
N VAL A 149 -4.85 5.41 9.48
CA VAL A 149 -4.37 4.04 9.23
C VAL A 149 -4.37 3.70 7.75
N LEU A 150 -5.43 4.04 7.00
CA LEU A 150 -5.48 3.79 5.54
C LEU A 150 -4.36 4.52 4.80
N VAL A 151 -4.18 5.81 5.10
CA VAL A 151 -3.16 6.62 4.43
C VAL A 151 -1.76 6.14 4.81
N GLU A 152 -1.52 5.73 6.06
CA GLU A 152 -0.25 5.13 6.47
C GLU A 152 0.02 3.80 5.76
N LEU A 153 -0.96 2.90 5.67
CA LEU A 153 -0.81 1.64 4.94
C LEU A 153 -0.40 1.86 3.49
N VAL A 154 -1.01 2.83 2.82
CA VAL A 154 -0.68 3.15 1.42
C VAL A 154 0.71 3.78 1.32
N ARG A 155 1.04 4.73 2.19
CA ARG A 155 2.34 5.43 2.17
C ARG A 155 3.49 4.47 2.48
N LEU A 156 3.36 3.68 3.54
CA LEU A 156 4.43 2.84 4.09
C LEU A 156 4.56 1.51 3.33
N ASN A 157 3.44 0.86 2.99
CA ASN A 157 3.47 -0.50 2.44
C ASN A 157 3.16 -0.57 0.94
N ARG A 158 2.78 0.53 0.26
CA ARG A 158 2.56 0.56 -1.20
C ARG A 158 3.43 1.59 -1.93
N CYS A 159 4.36 2.26 -1.24
CA CYS A 159 5.30 3.23 -1.81
C CYS A 159 4.63 4.42 -2.53
N LEU A 160 3.49 4.85 -2.01
CA LEU A 160 2.76 6.03 -2.51
C LEU A 160 2.79 7.12 -1.42
N PRO A 161 3.94 7.81 -1.24
CA PRO A 161 4.18 8.66 -0.06
C PRO A 161 3.38 9.96 -0.04
N GLY A 162 2.87 10.41 -1.20
CA GLY A 162 2.24 11.71 -1.36
C GLY A 162 0.77 11.63 -1.78
N PRO A 163 -0.06 12.64 -1.42
CA PRO A 163 -1.47 12.69 -1.77
C PRO A 163 -1.78 12.52 -3.25
N MET A 164 -0.95 13.10 -4.12
CA MET A 164 -1.15 13.01 -5.57
C MET A 164 -0.95 11.58 -6.08
N GLN A 165 0.07 10.88 -5.58
CA GLN A 165 0.34 9.48 -5.95
C GLN A 165 -0.79 8.55 -5.46
N ILE A 166 -1.31 8.79 -4.25
CA ILE A 166 -2.45 8.06 -3.70
C ILE A 166 -3.69 8.26 -4.58
N ASN A 167 -4.04 9.52 -4.90
CA ASN A 167 -5.14 9.82 -5.81
C ASN A 167 -4.99 9.10 -7.15
N TRP A 168 -3.81 9.21 -7.77
CA TRP A 168 -3.57 8.63 -9.08
C TRP A 168 -3.72 7.11 -9.08
N ALA A 169 -3.20 6.47 -8.04
CA ALA A 169 -3.34 5.03 -7.85
C ALA A 169 -4.81 4.64 -7.61
N LEU A 170 -5.56 5.39 -6.79
CA LEU A 170 -6.99 5.16 -6.59
C LEU A 170 -7.78 5.29 -7.90
N VAL A 171 -7.57 6.36 -8.67
CA VAL A 171 -8.25 6.57 -9.96
C VAL A 171 -8.00 5.38 -10.88
N HIS A 172 -6.77 4.87 -10.96
CA HIS A 172 -6.46 3.75 -11.85
C HIS A 172 -6.94 2.39 -11.33
N MET A 173 -6.87 2.16 -10.02
CA MET A 173 -7.34 0.93 -9.36
C MET A 173 -8.86 0.86 -9.25
N THR A 174 -9.55 1.98 -9.48
CA THR A 174 -11.02 2.07 -9.40
C THR A 174 -11.69 2.42 -10.72
N GLU A 175 -10.94 2.38 -11.83
CA GLU A 175 -11.44 2.72 -13.17
C GLU A 175 -12.10 4.11 -13.23
N GLY A 176 -11.53 5.07 -12.49
CA GLY A 176 -12.02 6.45 -12.41
C GLY A 176 -13.15 6.66 -11.41
N ARG A 177 -13.67 5.60 -10.76
CA ARG A 177 -14.76 5.72 -9.79
C ARG A 177 -14.31 6.39 -8.50
N VAL A 178 -13.05 6.33 -8.09
CA VAL A 178 -12.57 7.01 -6.89
C VAL A 178 -11.43 7.95 -7.26
N GLY A 179 -11.73 9.26 -7.24
CA GLY A 179 -10.76 10.33 -7.36
C GLY A 179 -10.79 11.23 -6.13
N LEU A 180 -9.62 11.64 -5.65
CA LEU A 180 -9.45 12.49 -4.48
C LEU A 180 -8.55 13.67 -4.79
N SER A 181 -8.93 14.86 -4.34
CA SER A 181 -8.01 15.98 -4.32
C SER A 181 -6.92 15.74 -3.26
N ALA A 182 -5.74 16.36 -3.42
CA ALA A 182 -4.70 16.29 -2.40
C ALA A 182 -5.17 16.74 -0.99
N PRO A 183 -5.92 17.86 -0.86
CA PRO A 183 -6.57 18.22 0.41
C PRO A 183 -7.52 17.17 0.96
N THR A 184 -8.28 16.46 0.12
CA THR A 184 -9.17 15.38 0.56
C THR A 184 -8.40 14.22 1.18
N VAL A 185 -7.27 13.80 0.58
CA VAL A 185 -6.42 12.74 1.15
C VAL A 185 -5.86 13.17 2.50
N VAL A 186 -5.41 14.43 2.63
CA VAL A 186 -4.93 14.98 3.90
C VAL A 186 -6.06 15.05 4.93
N GLY A 187 -7.26 15.43 4.52
CA GLY A 187 -8.45 15.47 5.39
C GLY A 187 -8.85 14.09 5.90
N ILE A 188 -8.79 13.06 5.05
CA ILE A 188 -9.00 11.66 5.46
C ILE A 188 -7.94 11.25 6.49
N ALA A 189 -6.67 11.56 6.24
CA ALA A 189 -5.58 11.23 7.16
C ALA A 189 -5.72 11.94 8.53
N ARG A 190 -6.39 13.10 8.57
CA ARG A 190 -6.66 13.87 9.79
C ARG A 190 -8.01 13.53 10.44
N GLY A 191 -8.81 12.67 9.83
CA GLY A 191 -10.18 12.39 10.27
C GLY A 191 -11.16 13.54 10.07
N THR A 192 -10.79 14.62 9.36
CA THR A 192 -11.68 15.75 9.08
C THR A 192 -12.55 15.53 7.84
N VAL A 193 -12.25 14.51 7.04
CA VAL A 193 -13.10 14.03 5.95
C VAL A 193 -13.53 12.61 6.29
N PRO A 194 -14.84 12.32 6.36
CA PRO A 194 -15.33 11.00 6.72
C PRO A 194 -14.99 9.97 5.65
N LEU A 195 -14.71 8.74 6.08
CA LEU A 195 -14.59 7.60 5.18
C LEU A 195 -15.98 7.14 4.75
N THR A 196 -16.17 6.95 3.44
CA THR A 196 -17.39 6.37 2.86
C THR A 196 -17.16 4.91 2.46
N PRO A 197 -18.21 4.08 2.35
CA PRO A 197 -18.11 2.71 1.84
C PRO A 197 -17.34 2.59 0.51
N ARG A 198 -17.59 3.54 -0.40
CA ARG A 198 -16.90 3.68 -1.68
C ARG A 198 -15.39 3.88 -1.52
N LEU A 199 -14.99 4.77 -0.61
CA LEU A 199 -13.57 5.01 -0.30
C LEU A 199 -12.90 3.78 0.30
N VAL A 200 -13.55 3.11 1.26
CA VAL A 200 -13.02 1.87 1.86
C VAL A 200 -12.74 0.84 0.78
N SER A 201 -13.69 0.64 -0.13
CA SER A 201 -13.55 -0.34 -1.22
C SER A 201 -12.42 0.04 -2.20
N GLY A 202 -12.26 1.34 -2.48
CA GLY A 202 -11.19 1.83 -3.34
C GLY A 202 -9.81 1.64 -2.71
N PHE A 203 -9.69 1.92 -1.41
CA PHE A 203 -8.48 1.64 -0.64
C PHE A 203 -8.22 0.13 -0.52
N ALA A 204 -9.26 -0.70 -0.37
CA ALA A 204 -9.14 -2.15 -0.32
C ALA A 204 -8.53 -2.71 -1.62
N ALA A 205 -9.03 -2.26 -2.78
CA ALA A 205 -8.47 -2.62 -4.08
C ALA A 205 -6.99 -2.19 -4.20
N LEU A 206 -6.66 -0.95 -3.82
CA LEU A 206 -5.29 -0.44 -3.86
C LEU A 206 -4.35 -1.22 -2.92
N LEU A 207 -4.81 -1.52 -1.71
CA LEU A 207 -4.05 -2.24 -0.71
C LEU A 207 -4.01 -3.74 -0.97
N GLY A 208 -4.89 -4.29 -1.82
CA GLY A 208 -5.11 -5.74 -1.95
C GLY A 208 -5.37 -6.40 -0.61
N ILE A 209 -6.25 -5.76 0.17
CA ILE A 209 -6.84 -6.30 1.41
C ILE A 209 -8.30 -6.57 1.10
N ASP A 210 -8.85 -7.66 1.63
CA ASP A 210 -10.28 -7.94 1.52
C ASP A 210 -11.10 -6.72 1.99
N PRO A 211 -12.09 -6.24 1.22
CA PRO A 211 -12.86 -5.05 1.59
C PRO A 211 -13.55 -5.18 2.96
N GLY A 212 -14.01 -6.37 3.33
CA GLY A 212 -14.63 -6.64 4.63
C GLY A 212 -13.64 -6.54 5.78
N VAL A 213 -12.44 -7.10 5.60
CA VAL A 213 -11.31 -6.96 6.54
C VAL A 213 -10.92 -5.48 6.69
N LEU A 214 -10.78 -4.74 5.59
CA LEU A 214 -10.44 -3.32 5.65
C LEU A 214 -11.55 -2.50 6.32
N GLY A 215 -12.81 -2.81 6.01
CA GLY A 215 -13.97 -2.20 6.64
C GLY A 215 -14.01 -2.44 8.15
N ALA A 216 -13.64 -3.64 8.61
CA ALA A 216 -13.50 -3.95 10.04
C ALA A 216 -12.38 -3.12 10.70
N ILE A 217 -11.26 -2.91 10.02
CA ILE A 217 -10.16 -2.07 10.54
C ILE A 217 -10.66 -0.65 10.79
N VAL A 218 -11.34 -0.05 9.81
CA VAL A 218 -11.73 1.37 9.85
C VAL A 218 -13.11 1.63 10.44
N GLY A 219 -13.90 0.59 10.70
CA GLY A 219 -15.26 0.70 11.25
C GLY A 219 -16.32 1.15 10.23
N VAL A 220 -16.08 0.99 8.93
CA VAL A 220 -17.00 1.40 7.86
C VAL A 220 -17.19 0.23 6.89
N ALA A 221 -18.43 -0.20 6.68
CA ALA A 221 -18.73 -1.28 5.75
C ALA A 221 -18.35 -0.88 4.31
N PRO A 222 -17.68 -1.75 3.53
CA PRO A 222 -17.35 -1.47 2.13
C PRO A 222 -18.59 -1.55 1.24
N ASP A 223 -18.49 -0.95 0.05
CA ASP A 223 -19.38 -1.26 -1.07
C ASP A 223 -19.14 -2.71 -1.52
N PRO A 224 -20.19 -3.44 -1.94
CA PRO A 224 -20.09 -4.86 -2.26
C PRO A 224 -19.45 -5.13 -3.63
N GLU A 225 -19.36 -4.14 -4.50
CA GLU A 225 -18.92 -4.32 -5.88
C GLU A 225 -17.40 -4.13 -6.04
N PRO A 226 -16.67 -5.13 -6.57
CA PRO A 226 -15.25 -4.98 -6.84
C PRO A 226 -15.00 -3.99 -7.99
N TYR A 227 -13.94 -3.20 -7.87
CA TYR A 227 -13.60 -2.22 -8.92
C TYR A 227 -12.83 -2.78 -10.10
N LEU A 228 -12.01 -3.80 -9.85
CA LEU A 228 -11.20 -4.47 -10.86
C LEU A 228 -11.42 -5.97 -10.75
N ASP A 229 -11.05 -6.68 -11.81
CA ASP A 229 -10.84 -8.12 -11.74
C ASP A 229 -9.96 -8.46 -10.51
N PRO A 230 -10.42 -9.35 -9.60
CA PRO A 230 -9.70 -9.65 -8.36
C PRO A 230 -8.26 -10.14 -8.58
N ARG A 231 -8.03 -10.90 -9.66
CA ARG A 231 -6.70 -11.40 -10.00
C ARG A 231 -5.78 -10.26 -10.44
N LEU A 232 -6.24 -9.37 -11.33
CA LEU A 232 -5.48 -8.18 -11.70
C LEU A 232 -5.16 -7.31 -10.48
N SER A 233 -6.13 -7.09 -9.59
CA SER A 233 -5.92 -6.31 -8.36
C SER A 233 -4.82 -6.93 -7.49
N ALA A 234 -4.85 -8.25 -7.29
CA ALA A 234 -3.84 -8.96 -6.51
C ALA A 234 -2.44 -8.86 -7.14
N GLU A 235 -2.32 -9.04 -8.45
CA GLU A 235 -1.04 -8.94 -9.18
C GLU A 235 -0.43 -7.53 -9.06
N ILE A 236 -1.27 -6.49 -9.14
CA ILE A 236 -0.84 -5.09 -8.99
C ILE A 236 -0.45 -4.78 -7.54
N THR A 237 -1.21 -5.25 -6.55
CA THR A 237 -0.83 -5.09 -5.15
C THR A 237 0.51 -5.76 -4.86
N LEU A 238 0.76 -6.96 -5.40
CA LEU A 238 2.05 -7.65 -5.25
C LEU A 238 3.19 -6.83 -5.85
N LEU A 239 2.99 -6.22 -7.02
CA LEU A 239 3.96 -5.30 -7.61
C LEU A 239 4.24 -4.09 -6.71
N LEU A 240 3.20 -3.39 -6.23
CA LEU A 240 3.34 -2.24 -5.33
C LEU A 240 4.07 -2.61 -4.03
N ARG A 241 3.83 -3.81 -3.49
CA ARG A 241 4.58 -4.32 -2.33
C ARG A 241 6.03 -4.61 -2.67
N ALA A 242 6.32 -5.18 -3.85
CA ALA A 242 7.69 -5.43 -4.29
C ALA A 242 8.49 -4.13 -4.50
N CYS A 243 7.81 -3.02 -4.77
CA CYS A 243 8.41 -1.68 -4.80
C CYS A 243 8.84 -1.15 -3.42
N ARG A 244 8.46 -1.82 -2.32
CA ARG A 244 8.88 -1.46 -0.97
C ARG A 244 10.39 -1.56 -0.84
N GLY A 245 11.01 -0.43 -0.47
CA GLY A 245 12.45 -0.34 -0.31
C GLY A 245 13.21 -0.06 -1.60
N LEU A 246 12.54 0.39 -2.67
CA LEU A 246 13.24 0.94 -3.83
C LEU A 246 13.78 2.34 -3.53
N THR A 247 15.06 2.56 -3.82
CA THR A 247 15.65 3.89 -3.93
C THR A 247 15.12 4.61 -5.18
N PRO A 248 15.26 5.96 -5.29
CA PRO A 248 14.81 6.68 -6.49
C PRO A 248 15.40 6.13 -7.81
N PRO A 249 16.72 5.84 -7.91
CA PRO A 249 17.28 5.25 -9.14
C PRO A 249 16.70 3.87 -9.48
N GLN A 250 16.43 3.03 -8.47
CA GLN A 250 15.82 1.72 -8.69
C GLN A 250 14.36 1.81 -9.13
N ALA A 251 13.60 2.77 -8.60
CA ALA A 251 12.24 3.04 -9.03
C ALA A 251 12.20 3.59 -10.47
N GLU A 252 13.13 4.47 -10.83
CA GLU A 252 13.27 4.93 -12.21
C GLU A 252 13.65 3.77 -13.16
N LEU A 253 14.54 2.87 -12.74
CA LEU A 253 14.90 1.69 -13.52
C LEU A 253 13.68 0.77 -13.73
N LEU A 254 12.90 0.50 -12.68
CA LEU A 254 11.66 -0.26 -12.78
C LEU A 254 10.65 0.40 -13.74
N ARG A 255 10.54 1.74 -13.69
CA ARG A 255 9.69 2.50 -14.62
C ARG A 255 10.10 2.27 -16.07
N ARG A 256 11.39 2.41 -16.37
CA ARG A 256 11.93 2.21 -17.73
C ARG A 256 11.72 0.77 -18.21
N GLU A 257 11.88 -0.20 -17.31
CA GLU A 257 11.59 -1.61 -17.59
C GLU A 257 10.10 -1.83 -17.91
N ALA A 258 9.19 -1.17 -17.22
CA ALA A 258 7.77 -1.25 -17.55
C ALA A 258 7.45 -0.61 -18.90
N GLU A 259 8.07 0.54 -19.21
CA GLU A 259 7.90 1.24 -20.48
C GLU A 259 8.44 0.45 -21.68
N SER A 260 9.54 -0.29 -21.52
CA SER A 260 10.14 -1.10 -22.59
C SER A 260 9.24 -2.26 -23.03
N MET A 261 8.26 -2.64 -22.19
CA MET A 261 7.26 -3.67 -22.50
C MET A 261 6.06 -3.15 -23.31
N LEU A 262 5.93 -1.82 -23.46
CA LEU A 262 4.91 -1.23 -24.31
C LEU A 262 5.36 -1.26 -25.77
N VAL A 263 4.40 -1.47 -26.67
CA VAL A 263 4.64 -1.46 -28.12
C VAL A 263 4.03 -0.21 -28.75
N PRO A 264 4.60 0.32 -29.85
CA PRO A 264 4.01 1.42 -30.60
C PRO A 264 2.59 1.10 -31.05
N VAL A 265 1.66 2.03 -30.87
CA VAL A 265 0.28 1.95 -31.37
C VAL A 265 0.28 2.46 -32.82
N PRO A 266 -0.09 1.62 -33.81
CA PRO A 266 -0.27 2.08 -35.20
C PRO A 266 -1.27 3.23 -35.30
N ALA A 267 -1.08 4.13 -36.28
CA ALA A 267 -1.96 5.29 -36.45
C ALA A 267 -3.41 4.92 -36.82
N ASP A 268 -3.58 3.75 -37.43
CA ASP A 268 -4.84 3.13 -37.86
C ASP A 268 -5.32 2.04 -36.90
N ALA A 269 -4.73 1.94 -35.72
CA ALA A 269 -5.07 0.93 -34.74
C ALA A 269 -6.51 1.04 -34.25
N ASP A 270 -7.27 -0.04 -34.35
CA ASP A 270 -8.60 -0.14 -33.76
C ASP A 270 -8.50 -0.11 -32.22
N PRO A 271 -9.16 0.84 -31.53
CA PRO A 271 -9.17 0.94 -30.07
C PRO A 271 -9.57 -0.36 -29.35
N ALA A 272 -10.33 -1.24 -30.00
CA ALA A 272 -10.73 -2.53 -29.47
C ALA A 272 -9.54 -3.48 -29.24
N TRP A 273 -8.39 -3.25 -29.87
CA TRP A 273 -7.20 -4.10 -29.77
C TRP A 273 -6.23 -3.67 -28.67
N TRP A 274 -6.53 -2.59 -27.93
CA TRP A 274 -5.60 -2.03 -26.96
C TRP A 274 -6.20 -1.98 -25.56
N ARG A 275 -5.45 -2.44 -24.56
CA ARG A 275 -5.91 -2.38 -23.16
C ARG A 275 -5.92 -0.94 -22.64
N ARG A 276 -4.83 -0.21 -22.87
CA ARG A 276 -4.65 1.23 -22.57
C ARG A 276 -3.54 1.79 -23.47
N VAL A 277 -3.66 3.08 -23.80
CA VAL A 277 -2.71 3.82 -24.63
C VAL A 277 -2.10 4.99 -23.84
N PHE A 278 -0.83 5.27 -24.08
CA PHE A 278 0.01 6.20 -23.34
C PHE A 278 0.79 7.09 -24.32
N SER A 279 0.89 8.39 -24.04
CA SER A 279 1.84 9.25 -24.75
C SER A 279 3.14 9.30 -23.95
N VAL A 280 4.22 8.78 -24.53
CA VAL A 280 5.57 8.75 -23.94
C VAL A 280 6.54 9.36 -24.94
N GLY A 281 7.14 10.50 -24.60
CA GLY A 281 8.07 11.19 -25.50
C GLY A 281 7.48 11.56 -26.86
N GLY A 282 6.18 11.86 -26.92
CA GLY A 282 5.47 12.20 -28.17
C GLY A 282 5.03 10.99 -29.02
N ARG A 283 5.26 9.76 -28.56
CA ARG A 283 4.80 8.53 -29.23
C ARG A 283 3.65 7.91 -28.44
N TRP A 284 2.67 7.37 -29.17
CA TRP A 284 1.60 6.57 -28.59
C TRP A 284 2.05 5.13 -28.45
N LEU A 285 2.13 4.67 -27.20
CA LEU A 285 2.50 3.30 -26.83
C LEU A 285 1.32 2.63 -26.13
N GLY A 286 1.21 1.32 -26.24
CA GLY A 286 0.16 0.56 -25.58
C GLY A 286 0.55 -0.89 -25.35
N ALA A 287 -0.39 -1.65 -24.79
CA ALA A 287 -0.29 -3.10 -24.68
C ALA A 287 -1.47 -3.72 -25.46
N PRO A 288 -1.19 -4.59 -26.44
CA PRO A 288 -2.24 -5.24 -27.22
C PRO A 288 -3.08 -6.14 -26.32
N ARG A 289 -4.37 -6.23 -26.62
CA ARG A 289 -5.24 -7.30 -26.15
C ARG A 289 -4.80 -8.56 -26.91
N GLY A 290 -3.94 -9.35 -26.28
CA GLY A 290 -3.64 -10.71 -26.76
C GLY A 290 -4.87 -11.60 -26.75
#